data_AF-A0A7Z2ZIR3-F1
#
_entry.id   AF-A0A7Z2ZIR3-F1
#
_cell.length_a   1.000
_cell.length_b   1.000
_cell.length_c   1.000
_cell.angle_alpha   90.00
_cell.angle_beta   90.00
_cell.angle_gamma   90.00
#
_symmetry.space_group_name_H-M   'P 1'
#
loop_
_entity.id
_entity.type
_entity.pdbx_description
1 polymer ?
#
loop_
_entity_poly.entity_id
_entity_poly.type
_entity_poly.pdbx_seq_one_letter_code
_entity_poly.pdbx_strand_id
1 'polypeptide(L)'
;MTDQEQHQPSLEDVKLAFDGQSVDWYLQKLVGIANTSNTQFGITLFVEGVIVSGQLVSGKQYFEAFAQEFSAAFPGSDEEKEDVRLAFASHASIYDTEDDAQQGSTPPQFIHLIESRCFSPGGQPLPSNRGVLWRGKVNAVSGFTLGSLSAD
;
A
#
# COMPACT_ATOMS: atom_id res chain seq x y z
N MET A 1 -23.79 -30.88 -36.56
CA MET A 1 -22.75 -31.02 -35.53
C MET A 1 -21.98 -29.72 -35.56
N THR A 2 -22.26 -28.82 -34.63
CA THR A 2 -21.54 -27.54 -34.51
C THR A 2 -20.46 -27.75 -33.48
N ASP A 3 -19.21 -27.66 -33.93
CA ASP A 3 -18.01 -27.65 -33.09
C ASP A 3 -18.16 -26.55 -32.04
N GLN A 4 -18.37 -26.94 -30.78
CA GLN A 4 -18.07 -26.07 -29.66
C GLN A 4 -16.55 -26.03 -29.57
N GLU A 5 -15.93 -25.00 -30.15
CA GLU A 5 -14.57 -24.62 -29.82
C GLU A 5 -14.50 -24.46 -28.31
N GLN A 6 -13.87 -25.43 -27.64
CA GLN A 6 -13.59 -25.35 -26.22
C GLN A 6 -12.60 -24.20 -26.03
N HIS A 7 -13.12 -23.04 -25.65
CA HIS A 7 -12.30 -21.88 -25.31
C HIS A 7 -11.52 -22.21 -24.04
N GLN A 8 -10.29 -22.69 -24.22
CA GLN A 8 -9.41 -23.02 -23.12
C GLN A 8 -8.97 -21.71 -22.47
N PRO A 9 -9.20 -21.53 -21.15
CA PRO A 9 -8.85 -20.29 -20.47
C PRO A 9 -7.33 -20.06 -20.56
N SER A 10 -6.93 -18.81 -20.79
CA SER A 10 -5.53 -18.44 -20.81
C SER A 10 -4.89 -18.63 -19.43
N LEU A 11 -3.56 -18.69 -19.37
CA LEU A 11 -2.83 -18.71 -18.09
C LEU A 11 -3.17 -17.47 -17.25
N GLU A 12 -3.43 -16.33 -17.89
CA GLU A 12 -3.88 -15.12 -17.23
C GLU A 12 -5.28 -15.33 -16.63
N ASP A 13 -6.24 -15.91 -17.35
CA ASP A 13 -7.60 -16.17 -16.84
C ASP A 13 -7.61 -17.11 -15.63
N VAL A 14 -6.80 -18.18 -15.67
CA VAL A 14 -6.66 -19.13 -14.56
C VAL A 14 -6.03 -18.45 -13.34
N LYS A 15 -4.99 -17.65 -13.56
CA LYS A 15 -4.32 -16.88 -12.51
C LYS A 15 -5.27 -15.84 -11.91
N LEU A 16 -6.00 -15.09 -12.74
CA LEU A 16 -7.02 -14.12 -12.32
C LEU A 16 -8.17 -14.77 -11.54
N ALA A 17 -8.60 -15.97 -11.92
CA ALA A 17 -9.64 -16.70 -11.21
C ALA A 17 -9.17 -17.19 -9.82
N PHE A 18 -7.91 -17.63 -9.70
CA PHE A 18 -7.33 -18.09 -8.44
C PHE A 18 -6.96 -16.90 -7.52
N ASP A 19 -6.29 -15.89 -8.08
CA ASP A 19 -5.90 -14.68 -7.36
C ASP A 19 -7.14 -13.89 -6.96
N GLY A 20 -8.13 -13.73 -7.84
CA GLY A 20 -9.38 -13.01 -7.56
C GLY A 20 -10.23 -13.62 -6.44
N GLN A 21 -9.95 -14.85 -6.00
CA GLN A 21 -10.58 -15.46 -4.83
C GLN A 21 -9.90 -15.09 -3.49
N SER A 22 -8.71 -14.49 -3.50
CA SER A 22 -7.95 -14.17 -2.28
C SER A 22 -7.19 -12.84 -2.26
N VAL A 23 -6.96 -12.21 -3.43
CA VAL A 23 -6.16 -10.99 -3.62
C VAL A 23 -6.66 -10.19 -4.84
N ASP A 24 -6.92 -8.89 -4.67
CA ASP A 24 -7.26 -8.00 -5.78
C ASP A 24 -6.01 -7.66 -6.63
N TRP A 25 -5.90 -8.26 -7.82
CA TRP A 25 -4.78 -8.06 -8.73
C TRP A 25 -4.62 -6.61 -9.21
N TYR A 26 -5.71 -5.84 -9.28
CA TYR A 26 -5.66 -4.48 -9.78
C TYR A 26 -5.21 -3.52 -8.68
N LEU A 27 -5.64 -3.75 -7.44
CA LEU A 27 -5.05 -3.09 -6.29
C LEU A 27 -3.54 -3.36 -6.20
N GLN A 28 -3.08 -4.59 -6.43
CA GLN A 28 -1.65 -4.89 -6.54
C GLN A 28 -0.97 -4.10 -7.65
N LYS A 29 -1.62 -3.96 -8.81
CA LYS A 29 -1.10 -3.15 -9.92
C LYS A 29 -0.94 -1.67 -9.53
N LEU A 30 -1.92 -1.08 -8.84
CA LEU A 30 -1.85 0.30 -8.34
C LEU A 30 -0.71 0.48 -7.33
N VAL A 31 -0.55 -0.46 -6.40
CA VAL A 31 0.56 -0.48 -5.45
C VAL A 31 1.91 -0.63 -6.18
N GLY A 32 1.97 -1.48 -7.20
CA GLY A 32 3.15 -1.66 -8.04
C GLY A 32 3.55 -0.36 -8.72
N ILE A 33 2.60 0.34 -9.34
CA ILE A 33 2.82 1.65 -9.96
C ILE A 33 3.34 2.66 -8.91
N ALA A 34 2.74 2.70 -7.72
CA ALA A 34 3.20 3.58 -6.65
C ALA A 34 4.62 3.24 -6.18
N ASN A 35 5.01 1.96 -6.17
CA ASN A 35 6.35 1.54 -5.75
C ASN A 35 7.44 1.86 -6.80
N THR A 36 7.11 1.77 -8.08
CA THR A 36 8.08 1.96 -9.18
C THR A 36 8.08 3.36 -9.77
N SER A 37 7.10 4.20 -9.41
CA SER A 37 7.04 5.60 -9.82
C SER A 37 7.03 6.51 -8.61
N ASN A 38 7.47 7.77 -8.78
CA ASN A 38 7.31 8.80 -7.76
C ASN A 38 5.87 9.36 -7.71
N THR A 39 4.87 8.57 -8.09
CA THR A 39 3.47 9.00 -8.17
C THR A 39 2.73 8.67 -6.88
N GLN A 40 1.83 9.57 -6.49
CA GLN A 40 0.98 9.41 -5.32
C GLN A 40 -0.49 9.54 -5.74
N PHE A 41 -1.37 8.75 -5.12
CA PHE A 41 -2.79 8.75 -5.45
C PHE A 41 -3.62 8.74 -4.18
N GLY A 42 -4.69 9.53 -4.13
CA GLY A 42 -5.70 9.35 -3.09
C GLY A 42 -6.39 8.00 -3.27
N ILE A 43 -6.53 7.22 -2.20
CA ILE A 43 -7.23 5.95 -2.20
C ILE A 43 -7.98 5.75 -0.88
N THR A 44 -9.11 5.07 -0.97
CA THR A 44 -9.89 4.64 0.19
C THR A 44 -10.07 3.13 0.12
N LEU A 45 -9.74 2.45 1.21
CA LEU A 45 -9.68 1.00 1.35
C LEU A 45 -10.77 0.55 2.33
N PHE A 46 -11.45 -0.53 2.00
CA PHE A 46 -12.37 -1.22 2.92
C PHE A 46 -11.62 -2.40 3.56
N VAL A 47 -11.39 -2.35 4.88
CA VAL A 47 -10.56 -3.33 5.61
C VAL A 47 -11.29 -3.75 6.89
N GLU A 48 -11.78 -5.00 6.92
CA GLU A 48 -12.35 -5.64 8.14
C GLU A 48 -13.34 -4.75 8.94
N GLY A 49 -14.23 -4.02 8.25
CA GLY A 49 -15.24 -3.17 8.89
C GLY A 49 -14.79 -1.74 9.23
N VAL A 50 -13.56 -1.38 8.86
CA VAL A 50 -13.03 -0.02 8.93
C VAL A 50 -12.77 0.49 7.51
N ILE A 51 -13.01 1.77 7.29
CA ILE A 51 -12.63 2.45 6.05
C ILE A 51 -11.32 3.17 6.32
N VAL A 52 -10.27 2.90 5.55
CA VAL A 52 -8.97 3.59 5.66
C VAL A 52 -8.79 4.45 4.43
N SER A 53 -8.61 5.75 4.60
CA SER A 53 -8.43 6.68 3.48
C SER A 53 -7.15 7.48 3.64
N GLY A 54 -6.40 7.67 2.55
CA GLY A 54 -5.15 8.42 2.56
C GLY A 54 -4.50 8.48 1.18
N GLN A 55 -3.21 8.83 1.16
CA GLN A 55 -2.43 8.90 -0.07
C GLN A 55 -1.58 7.63 -0.22
N LEU A 56 -1.83 6.85 -1.27
CA LEU A 56 -0.99 5.74 -1.69
C LEU A 56 0.37 6.26 -2.14
N VAL A 57 1.43 5.71 -1.56
CA VAL A 57 2.81 6.10 -1.83
C VAL A 57 3.69 4.88 -2.07
N SER A 58 4.89 5.11 -2.62
CA SER A 58 5.92 4.08 -2.70
C SER A 58 6.30 3.57 -1.31
N GLY A 59 6.73 2.32 -1.23
CA GLY A 59 7.32 1.80 0.00
C GLY A 59 8.55 2.59 0.45
N LYS A 60 9.35 3.10 -0.49
CA LYS A 60 10.46 4.02 -0.21
C LYS A 60 10.01 5.25 0.57
N GLN A 61 9.03 5.98 0.03
CA GLN A 61 8.50 7.19 0.66
C GLN A 61 7.88 6.86 2.03
N TYR A 62 7.21 5.72 2.16
CA TYR A 62 6.66 5.26 3.43
C TYR A 62 7.74 5.02 4.48
N PHE A 63 8.82 4.30 4.15
CA PHE A 63 9.88 3.99 5.12
C PHE A 63 10.71 5.23 5.47
N GLU A 64 10.90 6.15 4.54
CA GLU A 64 11.51 7.46 4.83
C GLU A 64 10.65 8.27 5.82
N ALA A 65 9.32 8.34 5.60
CA ALA A 65 8.41 9.01 6.52
C ALA A 65 8.33 8.31 7.88
N PHE A 66 8.32 6.97 7.89
CA PHE A 66 8.33 6.16 9.11
C PHE A 66 9.58 6.44 9.94
N ALA A 67 10.75 6.47 9.29
CA ALA A 67 12.01 6.78 9.94
C ALA A 67 12.00 8.15 10.62
N GLN A 68 11.43 9.15 9.95
CA GLN A 68 11.29 10.51 10.49
C GLN A 68 10.33 10.55 11.69
N GLU A 69 9.13 9.96 11.58
CA GLU A 69 8.17 9.97 12.69
C GLU A 69 8.70 9.19 13.90
N PHE A 70 9.33 8.05 13.66
CA PHE A 70 9.86 7.20 14.73
C PHE A 70 11.04 7.86 15.45
N SER A 71 12.02 8.41 14.71
CA SER A 71 13.17 9.05 15.33
C SER A 71 12.80 10.32 16.10
N ALA A 72 11.82 11.08 15.62
CA ALA A 72 11.32 12.26 16.32
C ALA A 72 10.71 11.92 17.69
N ALA A 73 10.06 10.75 17.81
CA ALA A 73 9.49 10.25 19.05
C ALA A 73 10.50 9.47 19.93
N PHE A 74 11.68 9.14 19.41
CA PHE A 74 12.66 8.34 20.11
C PHE A 74 13.27 9.10 21.31
N PRO A 75 13.27 8.51 22.52
CA PRO A 75 13.91 9.13 23.68
C PRO A 75 15.43 8.98 23.56
N GLY A 76 16.12 10.05 23.18
CA GLY A 76 17.56 10.06 23.01
C GLY A 76 18.11 11.44 22.67
N SER A 77 19.44 11.53 22.62
CA SER A 77 20.16 12.65 22.05
C SER A 77 19.90 12.78 20.54
N ASP A 78 20.25 13.93 19.97
CA ASP A 78 20.04 14.18 18.54
C ASP A 78 20.88 13.23 17.65
N GLU A 79 22.05 12.80 18.14
CA GLU A 79 22.90 11.81 17.46
C GLU A 79 22.22 10.43 17.44
N GLU A 80 21.71 9.96 18.58
CA GLU A 80 20.98 8.68 18.65
C GLU A 80 19.70 8.69 17.79
N LYS A 81 19.00 9.83 17.72
CA LYS A 81 17.83 9.99 16.84
C LYS A 81 18.21 9.89 15.37
N GLU A 82 19.34 10.48 14.97
CA GLU A 82 19.80 10.40 13.59
C GLU A 82 20.22 8.98 13.21
N ASP A 83 20.91 8.26 14.11
CA ASP A 83 21.25 6.85 13.93
C ASP A 83 19.99 5.98 13.74
N VAL A 84 18.98 6.19 14.58
CA VAL A 84 17.67 5.52 14.46
C VAL A 84 17.00 5.85 13.13
N ARG A 85 17.02 7.12 12.71
CA ARG A 85 16.43 7.56 11.43
C ARG A 85 17.11 6.85 10.26
N LEU A 86 18.45 6.81 10.24
CA LEU A 86 19.22 6.14 9.18
C LEU A 86 18.95 4.63 9.15
N ALA A 87 18.85 3.99 10.32
CA ALA A 87 18.55 2.56 10.42
C ALA A 87 17.19 2.22 9.79
N PHE A 88 16.14 2.97 10.10
CA PHE A 88 14.81 2.71 9.51
C PHE A 88 14.73 3.12 8.04
N ALA A 89 15.34 4.25 7.66
CA ALA A 89 15.36 4.70 6.26
C ALA A 89 16.07 3.70 5.33
N SER A 90 17.06 2.94 5.84
CA SER A 90 17.76 1.92 5.03
C SER A 90 16.83 0.85 4.43
N HIS A 91 15.66 0.59 5.04
CA HIS A 91 14.66 -0.35 4.51
C HIS A 91 13.98 0.14 3.22
N ALA A 92 14.08 1.44 2.91
CA ALA A 92 13.62 1.98 1.64
C ALA A 92 14.39 1.40 0.43
N SER A 93 15.63 0.93 0.64
CA SER A 93 16.46 0.34 -0.42
C SER A 93 15.87 -0.91 -1.07
N ILE A 94 14.92 -1.59 -0.41
CA ILE A 94 14.16 -2.71 -1.00
C ILE A 94 13.38 -2.24 -2.25
N TYR A 95 13.12 -0.95 -2.37
CA TYR A 95 12.41 -0.32 -3.49
C TYR A 95 13.35 0.40 -4.47
N ASP A 96 14.67 0.38 -4.26
CA ASP A 96 15.66 1.09 -5.08
C ASP A 96 16.16 0.29 -6.30
N THR A 97 15.66 -0.93 -6.55
CA THR A 97 16.19 -1.75 -7.64
C THR A 97 15.72 -1.30 -9.01
N GLU A 98 16.69 -0.82 -9.79
CA GLU A 98 16.74 -0.79 -11.25
C GLU A 98 16.95 -2.19 -11.88
N ASP A 99 16.80 -3.28 -11.11
CA ASP A 99 16.86 -4.66 -11.61
C ASP A 99 15.47 -5.15 -12.07
N ASP A 100 15.09 -4.64 -13.25
CA ASP A 100 13.87 -4.96 -14.01
C ASP A 100 13.60 -6.48 -14.20
N ALA A 101 14.59 -7.35 -13.95
CA ALA A 101 14.49 -8.78 -14.21
C ALA A 101 13.93 -9.60 -13.03
N GLN A 102 13.98 -9.11 -11.78
CA GLN A 102 13.53 -9.89 -10.61
C GLN A 102 12.40 -9.25 -9.80
N GLN A 103 12.30 -7.92 -9.74
CA GLN A 103 11.16 -7.27 -9.08
C GLN A 103 9.85 -7.35 -9.87
N GLY A 104 9.90 -7.60 -11.18
CA GLY A 104 8.71 -7.93 -11.96
C GLY A 104 8.06 -9.28 -11.60
N SER A 105 8.69 -10.10 -10.76
CA SER A 105 8.23 -11.48 -10.50
C SER A 105 7.28 -11.63 -9.32
N THR A 106 7.36 -10.76 -8.30
CA THR A 106 6.56 -10.91 -7.07
C THR A 106 5.61 -9.72 -6.90
N PRO A 107 4.29 -9.95 -7.02
CA PRO A 107 3.30 -8.91 -6.79
C PRO A 107 3.42 -8.29 -5.38
N PRO A 108 3.20 -6.97 -5.23
CA PRO A 108 3.27 -6.32 -3.93
C PRO A 108 2.23 -6.92 -2.97
N GLN A 109 2.66 -7.12 -1.72
CA GLN A 109 1.85 -7.74 -0.67
C GLN A 109 1.33 -6.73 0.37
N PHE A 110 1.94 -5.55 0.42
CA PHE A 110 1.61 -4.50 1.37
C PHE A 110 1.31 -3.18 0.67
N ILE A 111 0.31 -2.49 1.17
CA ILE A 111 -0.10 -1.15 0.78
C ILE A 111 0.48 -0.17 1.79
N HIS A 112 0.97 0.96 1.31
CA HIS A 112 1.54 2.02 2.13
C HIS A 112 0.78 3.31 1.89
N LEU A 113 0.18 3.86 2.94
CA LEU A 113 -0.49 5.16 2.90
C LEU A 113 0.22 6.16 3.81
N ILE A 114 0.30 7.41 3.36
CA ILE A 114 0.59 8.57 4.20
C ILE A 114 -0.68 9.42 4.36
N GLU A 115 -0.66 10.32 5.33
CA GLU A 115 -1.77 11.22 5.64
C GLU A 115 -3.10 10.48 5.85
N SER A 116 -3.04 9.23 6.31
CA SER A 116 -4.19 8.35 6.35
C SER A 116 -5.05 8.59 7.59
N ARG A 117 -6.35 8.31 7.45
CA ARG A 117 -7.35 8.33 8.53
C ARG A 117 -8.25 7.11 8.40
N CYS A 118 -8.66 6.58 9.55
CA CYS A 118 -9.63 5.50 9.67
C CYS A 118 -11.01 6.08 9.98
N PHE A 119 -12.04 5.63 9.26
CA PHE A 119 -13.42 6.02 9.45
C PHE A 119 -14.21 4.81 9.92
N SER A 120 -14.90 4.97 11.05
CA SER A 120 -15.88 4.01 11.53
C SER A 120 -17.28 4.45 11.08
N PRO A 121 -18.22 3.52 10.82
CA PRO A 121 -19.54 3.85 10.26
C PRO A 121 -20.37 4.93 10.98
N GLY A 122 -20.06 5.24 12.25
CA GLY A 122 -20.78 6.25 13.04
C GLY A 122 -19.88 7.25 13.77
N GLY A 123 -18.59 7.32 13.43
CA GLY A 123 -17.60 8.09 14.19
C GLY A 123 -16.86 9.12 13.37
N GLN A 124 -16.26 10.08 14.07
CA GLN A 124 -15.28 11.00 13.51
C GLN A 124 -14.03 10.22 13.03
N PRO A 125 -13.29 10.73 12.04
CA PRO A 125 -12.09 10.08 11.57
C PRO A 125 -11.04 9.96 12.68
N LEU A 126 -10.31 8.85 12.66
CA LEU A 126 -9.29 8.50 13.62
C LEU A 126 -7.93 8.34 12.92
N PRO A 127 -6.89 9.06 13.35
CA PRO A 127 -6.93 10.15 14.32
C PRO A 127 -7.60 11.41 13.74
N SER A 128 -8.17 12.23 14.62
CA SER A 128 -8.94 13.42 14.23
C SER A 128 -8.08 14.66 14.00
N ASN A 129 -6.85 14.69 14.49
CA ASN A 129 -5.99 15.88 14.50
C ASN A 129 -5.06 15.97 13.28
N ARG A 130 -4.56 14.84 12.79
CA ARG A 130 -3.67 14.76 11.61
C ARG A 130 -3.77 13.38 10.97
N GLY A 131 -3.36 13.26 9.71
CA GLY A 131 -3.19 11.96 9.08
C GLY A 131 -1.98 11.21 9.67
N VAL A 132 -1.98 9.89 9.55
CA VAL A 132 -0.91 9.01 10.02
C VAL A 132 -0.40 8.10 8.92
N LEU A 133 0.75 7.47 9.16
CA LEU A 133 1.24 6.37 8.35
C LEU A 133 0.35 5.13 8.55
N TRP A 134 -0.01 4.48 7.47
CA TRP A 134 -0.72 3.20 7.51
C TRP A 134 -0.08 2.19 6.57
N ARG A 135 0.11 0.97 7.07
CA ARG A 135 0.61 -0.17 6.30
C ARG A 135 -0.31 -1.36 6.50
N GLY A 136 -0.90 -1.85 5.42
CA GLY A 136 -1.83 -2.98 5.45
C GLY A 136 -1.51 -4.05 4.40
N LYS A 137 -2.01 -5.26 4.61
CA LYS A 137 -1.87 -6.35 3.63
C LYS A 137 -2.87 -6.15 2.51
N VAL A 138 -2.46 -6.41 1.27
CA VAL A 138 -3.39 -6.36 0.12
C VAL A 138 -4.55 -7.34 0.30
N ASN A 139 -4.28 -8.55 0.80
CA ASN A 139 -5.30 -9.59 0.99
C ASN A 139 -6.29 -9.34 2.15
N ALA A 140 -6.11 -8.27 2.92
CA ALA A 140 -7.06 -7.85 3.95
C ALA A 140 -8.07 -6.81 3.43
N VAL A 141 -7.91 -6.36 2.18
CA VAL A 141 -8.77 -5.35 1.56
C VAL A 141 -9.92 -6.05 0.85
N SER A 142 -11.16 -5.73 1.24
CA SER A 142 -12.37 -6.25 0.60
C SER A 142 -12.83 -5.42 -0.61
N GLY A 143 -12.25 -4.24 -0.80
CA GLY A 143 -12.44 -3.38 -1.96
C GLY A 143 -11.75 -2.02 -1.77
N PHE A 144 -11.77 -1.18 -2.80
CA PHE A 144 -11.26 0.18 -2.72
C PHE A 144 -12.03 1.16 -3.63
N THR A 145 -11.90 2.46 -3.36
CA THR A 145 -12.24 3.53 -4.30
C THR A 145 -11.02 4.37 -4.59
N LEU A 146 -10.89 4.85 -5.83
CA LEU A 146 -9.91 5.88 -6.16
C LEU A 146 -10.40 7.23 -5.61
N GLY A 147 -9.51 7.95 -4.91
CA GLY A 147 -9.82 9.17 -4.17
C GLY A 147 -9.73 8.98 -2.65
N SER A 148 -9.41 10.07 -1.94
CA SER A 148 -9.36 10.12 -0.48
C SER A 148 -10.59 10.84 0.09
N LEU A 149 -11.04 10.38 1.26
CA LEU A 149 -12.07 11.02 2.07
C LEU A 149 -11.42 12.16 2.84
N SER A 150 -11.99 13.36 2.74
CA SER A 150 -11.64 14.47 3.63
C SER A 150 -12.46 14.41 4.91
N ALA A 151 -11.83 14.82 6.00
CA ALA A 151 -12.51 15.23 7.21
C ALA A 151 -12.58 16.75 7.15
N ASP A 152 -13.77 17.29 6.88
CA ASP A 152 -14.03 18.73 7.07
C ASP A 152 -14.35 19.00 8.55
#